data_AF-A0A8T4A1B6-F1
#
_entry.id   AF-A0A8T4A1B6-F1
#
_cell.length_a   1.000
_cell.length_b   1.000
_cell.length_c   1.000
_cell.angle_alpha   90.00
_cell.angle_beta   90.00
_cell.angle_gamma   90.00
#
_symmetry.space_group_name_H-M   'P 1'
#
loop_
_entity.id
_entity.type
_entity.pdbx_description
1 polymer ?
#
loop_
_entity_poly.entity_id
_entity_poly.type
_entity_poly.pdbx_seq_one_letter_code
_entity_poly.pdbx_strand_id
1 'polypeptide(L)' 'MEDTMPECEICGVEVVEIYECKECGTMFCSNCGDPVEELCEFCSEEEDW' A
#
# COMPACT_ATOMS: atom_id res chain seq x y z
N MET A 1 -17.04 -8.79 18.02
CA MET A 1 -15.70 -9.10 17.49
C MET A 1 -15.34 -7.82 16.79
N GLU A 2 -14.41 -7.06 17.34
CA GLU A 2 -13.98 -5.80 16.73
C GLU A 2 -13.05 -6.21 15.59
N ASP A 3 -13.58 -6.22 14.38
CA ASP A 3 -12.82 -6.45 13.16
C ASP A 3 -11.88 -5.25 12.98
N THR A 4 -10.61 -5.41 13.37
CA THR A 4 -9.59 -4.37 13.18
C THR A 4 -9.30 -4.26 11.69
N MET A 5 -9.92 -3.29 11.03
CA MET A 5 -9.58 -2.93 9.66
C MET A 5 -8.11 -2.47 9.63
N PRO A 6 -7.27 -3.04 8.75
CA PRO A 6 -5.90 -2.58 8.63
C PRO A 6 -5.84 -1.12 8.17
N GLU A 7 -4.83 -0.39 8.65
CA GLU A 7 -4.57 0.99 8.23
C GLU A 7 -3.51 1.01 7.12
N CYS A 8 -3.75 1.80 6.07
CA CYS A 8 -2.73 2.05 5.06
C CYS A 8 -1.67 3.02 5.61
N GLU A 9 -0.40 2.63 5.57
CA GLU A 9 0.72 3.44 6.09
C GLU A 9 1.02 4.68 5.22
N ILE A 10 0.43 4.77 4.02
CA ILE A 10 0.63 5.89 3.09
C ILE A 10 -0.42 6.97 3.29
N CYS A 11 -1.70 6.61 3.30
CA CYS A 11 -2.80 7.58 3.44
C CYS A 11 -3.39 7.68 4.85
N GLY A 12 -3.05 6.76 5.76
CA GLY A 12 -3.55 6.73 7.14
C GLY A 12 -5.05 6.40 7.26
N VAL A 13 -5.63 5.73 6.25
CA VAL A 13 -7.04 5.37 6.22
C VAL A 13 -7.20 3.87 6.52
N GLU A 14 -8.18 3.54 7.36
CA GLU A 14 -8.61 2.16 7.60
C GLU A 14 -9.28 1.59 6.34
N VAL A 15 -8.75 0.48 5.83
CA VAL A 15 -9.19 -0.18 4.61
C VAL A 15 -9.45 -1.66 4.86
N VAL A 16 -10.09 -2.33 3.90
CA VAL A 16 -10.40 -3.77 4.02
C VAL A 16 -9.15 -4.61 3.82
N GLU A 17 -8.28 -4.19 2.91
CA GLU A 17 -7.08 -4.93 2.50
C GLU A 17 -5.89 -3.98 2.36
N ILE A 18 -4.74 -4.44 2.84
CA ILE A 18 -3.43 -3.81 2.66
C ILE A 18 -2.49 -4.83 2.00
N TYR A 19 -1.53 -4.30 1.24
CA TYR A 19 -0.54 -5.04 0.47
C TYR A 19 0.84 -4.55 0.88
N GLU A 20 1.83 -5.43 0.88
CA GLU A 20 3.22 -5.10 1.23
C GLU A 20 4.00 -4.73 -0.04
N CYS A 21 4.68 -3.60 -0.05
CA CYS A 21 5.54 -3.22 -1.16
C CYS A 21 6.80 -4.10 -1.20
N LYS A 22 7.06 -4.77 -2.32
CA LYS A 22 8.22 -5.66 -2.50
C LYS A 22 9.57 -4.96 -2.45
N GLU A 23 9.61 -3.65 -2.71
CA GLU A 23 10.85 -2.84 -2.72
C GLU A 23 11.17 -2.24 -1.34
N CYS A 24 10.19 -1.63 -0.69
CA CYS A 24 10.40 -0.87 0.56
C CYS A 24 9.73 -1.46 1.81
N GLY A 25 8.84 -2.44 1.65
CA GLY A 25 8.12 -3.10 2.75
C GLY A 25 6.94 -2.30 3.34
N THR A 26 6.61 -1.14 2.79
CA THR A 26 5.46 -0.33 3.25
C THR A 26 4.13 -1.03 2.98
N MET A 27 3.21 -0.98 3.94
CA MET A 27 1.85 -1.49 3.80
C MET A 27 0.93 -0.44 3.14
N PHE A 28 0.43 -0.73 1.94
CA PHE A 28 -0.37 0.18 1.14
C PHE A 28 -1.74 -0.39 0.79
N CYS A 29 -2.75 0.47 0.59
CA CYS A 29 -4.05 0.06 0.05
C CYS A 29 -4.03 0.10 -1.49
N SER A 30 -5.00 -0.54 -2.15
CA SER A 30 -5.08 -0.59 -3.63
C SER A 30 -5.22 0.78 -4.33
N ASN A 31 -5.36 1.88 -3.59
CA ASN A 31 -5.37 3.24 -4.13
C ASN A 31 -4.01 3.95 -3.99
N CYS A 32 -3.15 3.47 -3.10
CA CYS A 32 -1.82 4.03 -2.80
C CYS A 32 -0.68 3.18 -3.39
N GLY A 33 -1.00 2.29 -4.33
CA GLY A 33 -0.05 1.43 -5.00
C GLY A 33 -0.75 0.40 -5.88
N ASP A 34 0.05 -0.40 -6.56
CA ASP A 34 -0.40 -1.50 -7.41
C ASP A 34 -0.24 -2.84 -6.68
N PRO A 35 -1.35 -3.50 -6.26
CA PRO A 35 -1.29 -4.79 -5.58
C PRO A 35 -0.92 -5.95 -6.51
N VAL A 36 -0.99 -5.78 -7.83
CA VAL A 36 -0.58 -6.81 -8.80
C VAL A 36 0.94 -6.81 -8.93
N GLU A 37 1.54 -5.63 -9.00
CA GLU A 37 3.00 -5.47 -9.05
C GLU A 37 3.66 -5.48 -7.66
N GLU A 38 2.85 -5.46 -6.59
CA GLU A 38 3.29 -5.35 -5.19
C GLU A 38 4.19 -4.12 -4.99
N LEU A 39 3.81 -2.98 -5.58
CA LEU A 39 4.57 -1.73 -5.53
C LEU A 39 3.69 -0.61 -4.98
N CYS A 40 4.17 0.12 -3.97
CA CYS A 40 3.51 1.34 -3.51
C CYS A 40 3.66 2.47 -4.55
N GLU A 41 2.85 3.53 -4.43
CA GLU A 41 2.86 4.68 -5.33
C GLU A 41 4.26 5.31 -5.45
N PHE A 42 5.02 5.39 -4.35
CA PHE A 42 6.36 5.97 -4.35
C PHE A 42 7.39 5.12 -5.11
N CYS A 43 7.32 3.80 -5.01
CA CYS A 43 8.24 2.89 -5.71
C CYS A 43 7.77 2.60 -7.14
N SER A 44 6.48 2.77 -7.43
CA SER A 44 5.92 2.61 -8.77
C SER A 44 6.16 3.84 -9.65
N GLU A 45 6.31 5.04 -9.09
CA GLU A 45 6.61 6.27 -9.84
C GLU A 45 8.11 6.45 -10.13
N GLU A 46 8.98 5.52 -9.74
CA GLU A 46 10.44 5.58 -9.96
C GLU A 46 10.87 5.27 -11.43
N GLU A 47 10.11 5.74 -12.42
CA GLU A 47 10.46 5.68 -13.86
C GLU A 47 10.85 7.04 -14.49
N ASP A 48 11.03 8.12 -13.71
CA ASP A 48 11.25 9.47 -14.27
C ASP A 48 12.55 10.20 -13.85
N TRP A 49 13.70 9.51 -13.71
CA TRP A 49 15.03 10.17 -13.66
C TRP A 49 16.16 9.42 -14.38
#